data_AF-A0A820LW79-F1
#
_entry.id   AF-A0A820LW79-F1
#
_cell.length_a   1.000
_cell.length_b   1.000
_cell.length_c   1.000
_cell.angle_alpha   90.00
_cell.angle_beta   90.00
_cell.angle_gamma   90.00
#
_symmetry.space_group_name_H-M   'P 1'
#
loop_
_entity.id
_entity.type
_entity.pdbx_description
1 polymer ?
#
loop_
_entity_poly.entity_id
_entity_poly.type
_entity_poly.pdbx_seq_one_letter_code
_entity_poly.pdbx_strand_id
1 'polypeptide(L)'
;TCLVATANARQGIELYDIRLCKSSVLRYGAPTSSTRRISTDDNDNGIEGMSVTFNRDGSLLYALRRRLPPVLFKLNQAQAFCQFDADNYVNLCTMKSGCFVGDHDQYIASGSDDFNVYIWRIPDTDEDTVQCQSRSHLNSGILFYFYI
;
A
#
# COMPACT_ATOMS: atom_id res chain seq x y z
N THR A 1 17.04 1.64 -14.66
CA THR A 1 16.63 0.40 -13.96
C THR A 1 15.18 0.15 -14.30
N CYS A 2 14.78 -1.07 -14.63
CA CYS A 2 13.38 -1.39 -14.88
C CYS A 2 12.91 -2.31 -13.75
N LEU A 3 12.09 -1.74 -12.87
CA LEU A 3 11.56 -2.41 -11.70
C LEU A 3 10.09 -2.71 -11.92
N VAL A 4 9.63 -3.84 -11.41
CA VAL A 4 8.23 -4.25 -11.42
C VAL A 4 7.83 -4.58 -10.00
N ALA A 5 6.80 -3.91 -9.49
CA ALA A 5 6.17 -4.28 -8.24
C ALA A 5 4.95 -5.17 -8.53
N THR A 6 4.77 -6.22 -7.75
CA THR A 6 3.64 -7.13 -7.88
C THR A 6 2.91 -7.27 -6.55
N ALA A 7 1.58 -7.38 -6.61
CA ALA A 7 0.73 -7.69 -5.47
C ALA A 7 -0.08 -8.96 -5.79
N ASN A 8 -0.06 -9.96 -4.91
CA ASN A 8 -0.90 -11.14 -5.05
C ASN A 8 -1.22 -11.81 -3.70
N ALA A 9 -2.18 -12.73 -3.70
CA ALA A 9 -2.67 -13.41 -2.50
C ALA A 9 -1.71 -14.45 -1.89
N ARG A 10 -0.68 -14.90 -2.61
CA ARG A 10 0.23 -15.96 -2.13
C ARG A 10 1.55 -15.40 -1.62
N GLN A 11 2.21 -14.54 -2.39
CA GLN A 11 3.49 -13.92 -2.03
C GLN A 11 3.33 -12.55 -1.37
N GLY A 12 2.19 -11.87 -1.53
CA GLY A 12 1.98 -10.53 -1.00
C GLY A 12 2.51 -9.47 -1.94
N ILE A 13 3.31 -8.53 -1.42
CA ILE A 13 3.88 -7.42 -2.18
C ILE A 13 5.37 -7.66 -2.41
N GLU A 14 5.81 -7.68 -3.66
CA GLU A 14 7.19 -7.97 -4.04
C GLU A 14 7.71 -7.02 -5.12
N LEU A 15 9.01 -6.75 -5.09
CA LEU A 15 9.74 -5.97 -6.09
C LEU A 15 10.65 -6.88 -6.90
N TYR A 16 10.63 -6.72 -8.21
CA TYR A 16 11.46 -7.46 -9.16
C TYR A 16 12.29 -6.48 -10.00
N ASP A 17 13.54 -6.84 -10.28
CA ASP A 17 14.30 -6.24 -11.38
C ASP A 17 14.19 -7.20 -12.57
N ILE A 18 13.65 -6.71 -13.69
CA ILE A 18 13.41 -7.54 -14.89
C ILE A 18 14.71 -8.05 -15.53
N ARG A 19 15.88 -7.60 -15.08
CA ARG A 19 17.18 -8.10 -15.54
C ARG A 19 17.67 -9.27 -14.70
N LEU A 20 17.07 -9.49 -13.52
CA LEU A 20 17.45 -10.49 -12.53
C LEU A 20 16.40 -11.60 -12.38
N CYS A 21 15.47 -11.75 -13.34
CA CYS A 21 14.20 -12.53 -13.46
C CYS A 21 13.93 -13.80 -12.59
N LYS A 22 14.88 -14.31 -11.84
CA LYS A 22 14.80 -15.56 -11.08
C LYS A 22 14.30 -15.38 -9.65
N SER A 23 14.33 -14.17 -9.08
CA SER A 23 13.89 -13.93 -7.71
C SER A 23 13.44 -12.48 -7.47
N SER A 24 12.53 -12.30 -6.52
CA SER A 24 12.22 -10.98 -5.99
C SER A 24 13.46 -10.35 -5.36
N VAL A 25 13.65 -9.07 -5.63
CA VAL A 25 14.71 -8.22 -5.06
C VAL A 25 14.35 -7.84 -3.63
N LEU A 26 13.05 -7.61 -3.37
CA LEU A 26 12.55 -7.22 -2.06
C LEU A 26 11.13 -7.76 -1.87
N ARG A 27 10.81 -8.20 -0.65
CA ARG A 27 9.45 -8.57 -0.23
C ARG A 27 9.03 -7.65 0.91
N TYR A 28 7.93 -6.92 0.72
CA TYR A 28 7.48 -5.93 1.70
C TYR A 28 6.56 -6.55 2.75
N GLY A 29 6.68 -6.07 3.99
CA GLY A 29 5.87 -6.52 5.13
C GLY A 29 6.12 -7.95 5.61
N ALA A 30 7.07 -8.68 4.99
CA ALA A 30 7.47 -9.99 5.49
C ALA A 30 8.27 -9.84 6.80
N PRO A 31 8.08 -10.73 7.79
CA PRO A 31 8.85 -10.69 9.02
C PRO A 31 10.35 -10.79 8.72
N THR A 32 11.13 -9.83 9.22
CA THR A 32 12.59 -9.83 9.08
C THR A 32 13.22 -10.83 10.05
N SER A 33 13.41 -12.08 9.61
CA SER A 33 14.44 -12.97 10.16
C SER A 33 14.63 -14.20 9.26
N SER A 34 15.86 -14.36 8.74
CA SER A 34 16.68 -15.59 8.71
C SER A 34 16.06 -16.97 8.45
N THR A 35 14.84 -17.10 7.97
CA THR A 35 14.19 -18.37 7.71
C THR A 35 13.36 -18.22 6.45
N ARG A 36 14.04 -18.25 5.30
CA ARG A 36 13.47 -18.91 4.12
C ARG A 36 13.28 -20.38 4.52
N ARG A 37 12.25 -20.67 5.30
CA ARG A 37 11.52 -21.89 5.07
C ARG A 37 10.73 -21.57 3.82
N ILE A 38 11.04 -22.31 2.76
CA ILE A 38 10.01 -22.74 1.83
C ILE A 38 8.97 -23.39 2.74
N SER A 39 8.03 -22.62 3.28
CA SER A 39 6.83 -23.17 3.88
C SER A 39 6.06 -23.74 2.70
N THR A 40 6.17 -25.05 2.53
CA THR A 40 5.23 -25.85 1.75
C THR A 40 3.89 -25.98 2.48
N ASP A 41 3.77 -25.41 3.68
CA ASP A 41 2.50 -25.25 4.37
C ASP A 41 1.72 -24.09 3.73
N ASP A 42 0.67 -24.43 3.01
CA ASP A 42 -0.35 -23.51 2.47
C ASP A 42 -1.10 -22.68 3.55
N ASN A 43 -0.65 -22.73 4.82
CA ASN A 43 -1.24 -22.08 5.99
C ASN A 43 -0.35 -21.00 6.64
N ASP A 44 0.83 -20.70 6.09
CA ASP A 44 1.55 -19.46 6.46
C ASP A 44 0.75 -18.29 5.87
N ASN A 45 -0.19 -17.76 6.67
CA ASN A 45 -1.09 -16.65 6.33
C ASN A 45 -0.29 -15.36 6.11
N GLY A 46 0.51 -15.34 5.05
CA GLY A 46 1.26 -14.18 4.61
C GLY A 46 0.33 -13.01 4.30
N ILE A 47 0.91 -11.82 4.25
CA ILE A 47 0.18 -10.62 3.85
C ILE A 47 -0.32 -10.81 2.41
N GLU A 48 -1.63 -10.86 2.22
CA GLU A 48 -2.21 -10.96 0.88
C GLU A 48 -2.26 -9.58 0.22
N GLY A 49 -1.52 -9.43 -0.88
CA GLY A 49 -1.50 -8.22 -1.68
C GLY A 49 -2.68 -8.18 -2.64
N MET A 50 -3.37 -7.05 -2.68
CA MET A 50 -4.49 -6.83 -3.60
C MET A 50 -4.10 -5.90 -4.76
N SER A 51 -3.37 -4.84 -4.46
CA SER A 51 -2.90 -3.86 -5.43
C SER A 51 -1.63 -3.19 -4.92
N VAL A 52 -0.77 -2.76 -5.84
CA VAL A 52 0.42 -1.98 -5.54
C VAL A 52 0.59 -0.90 -6.59
N THR A 53 1.07 0.28 -6.19
CA THR A 53 1.30 1.40 -7.10
C THR A 53 2.52 2.20 -6.68
N PHE A 54 3.31 2.63 -7.67
CA PHE A 54 4.42 3.55 -7.46
C PHE A 54 3.91 4.99 -7.41
N ASN A 55 4.58 5.83 -6.64
CA ASN A 55 4.47 7.28 -6.85
C ASN A 55 5.22 7.69 -8.14
N ARG A 56 5.11 8.96 -8.52
CA ARG A 56 5.63 9.51 -9.78
C ARG A 56 7.14 9.32 -9.95
N ASP A 57 7.92 9.50 -8.87
CA ASP A 57 9.38 9.38 -8.92
C ASP A 57 9.88 7.95 -8.64
N GLY A 58 8.98 7.04 -8.24
CA GLY A 58 9.26 5.65 -7.93
C GLY A 58 9.92 5.42 -6.56
N SER A 59 10.06 6.43 -5.72
CA SER A 59 10.66 6.31 -4.37
C SER A 59 9.74 5.65 -3.34
N LEU A 60 8.42 5.69 -3.58
CA LEU A 60 7.40 5.17 -2.68
C LEU A 60 6.52 4.12 -3.37
N LEU A 61 6.02 3.19 -2.56
CA LEU A 61 5.08 2.16 -2.94
C LEU A 61 3.88 2.16 -2.02
N TYR A 62 2.71 2.44 -2.58
CA TYR A 62 1.43 2.23 -1.91
C TYR A 62 0.98 0.80 -2.14
N ALA A 63 0.54 0.11 -1.08
CA ALA A 63 0.02 -1.24 -1.17
C ALA A 63 -1.32 -1.41 -0.45
N LEU A 64 -2.24 -2.06 -1.14
CA LEU A 64 -3.49 -2.57 -0.58
C LEU A 64 -3.32 -4.03 -0.17
N ARG A 65 -3.81 -4.34 1.03
CA ARG A 65 -3.66 -5.63 1.67
C ARG A 65 -5.03 -6.13 2.11
N ARG A 66 -5.32 -7.42 1.92
CA ARG A 66 -6.61 -7.99 2.31
C ARG A 66 -6.77 -7.96 3.83
N ARG A 67 -7.90 -7.42 4.32
CA ARG A 67 -8.24 -7.32 5.76
C ARG A 67 -7.23 -6.59 6.64
N LEU A 68 -6.28 -5.88 6.03
CA LEU A 68 -5.30 -5.05 6.71
C LEU A 68 -5.44 -3.62 6.17
N PRO A 69 -5.12 -2.61 6.98
CA PRO A 69 -5.11 -1.23 6.50
C PRO A 69 -4.11 -1.06 5.34
N PRO A 70 -4.35 -0.13 4.41
CA PRO A 70 -3.38 0.20 3.38
C PRO A 70 -2.05 0.63 4.00
N VAL A 71 -0.96 0.48 3.24
CA VAL A 71 0.39 0.75 3.74
C VAL A 71 1.23 1.44 2.67
N LEU A 72 2.12 2.31 3.13
CA LEU A 72 3.14 2.97 2.33
C LEU A 72 4.50 2.36 2.67
N PHE A 73 5.29 2.06 1.66
CA PHE A 73 6.67 1.61 1.79
C PHE A 73 7.60 2.58 1.07
N LYS A 74 8.81 2.78 1.60
CA LYS A 74 9.91 3.29 0.77
C LYS A 74 10.40 2.15 -0.11
N LEU A 75 10.78 2.45 -1.36
CA LEU A 75 11.15 1.45 -2.35
C LEU A 75 12.21 0.47 -1.84
N ASN A 76 13.18 0.96 -1.06
CA ASN A 76 14.32 0.20 -0.55
C ASN A 76 14.13 -0.35 0.87
N GLN A 77 12.94 -0.23 1.46
CA GLN A 77 12.65 -0.68 2.82
C GLN A 77 11.50 -1.67 2.82
N ALA A 78 11.76 -2.89 3.29
CA ALA A 78 10.71 -3.92 3.44
C ALA A 78 9.70 -3.55 4.54
N GLN A 79 10.10 -2.75 5.52
CA GLN A 79 9.26 -2.32 6.63
C GLN A 79 8.32 -1.20 6.18
N ALA A 80 7.09 -1.23 6.71
CA ALA A 80 6.09 -0.18 6.48
C ALA A 80 6.64 1.18 6.92
N PHE A 81 6.59 2.15 6.01
CA PHE A 81 6.90 3.54 6.30
C PHE A 81 5.73 4.22 7.01
N CYS A 82 4.52 4.01 6.51
CA CYS A 82 3.30 4.47 7.18
C CYS A 82 2.14 3.51 6.93
N GLN A 83 1.24 3.41 7.89
CA GLN A 83 -0.02 2.68 7.74
C GLN A 83 -1.17 3.66 7.75
N PHE A 84 -2.10 3.45 6.82
CA PHE A 84 -3.25 4.33 6.62
C PHE A 84 -4.43 3.78 7.40
N ASP A 85 -4.71 4.37 8.55
CA ASP A 85 -5.82 3.97 9.42
C ASP A 85 -6.97 4.97 9.35
N ALA A 86 -8.17 4.51 9.65
CA ALA A 86 -9.37 5.33 9.72
C ALA A 86 -10.35 4.73 10.73
N ASP A 87 -11.01 5.59 11.51
CA ASP A 87 -11.98 5.14 12.51
C ASP A 87 -13.08 4.30 11.84
N ASN A 88 -13.29 3.08 12.35
CA ASN A 88 -14.22 2.08 11.82
C ASN A 88 -13.90 1.55 10.41
N TYR A 89 -12.73 1.86 9.85
CA TYR A 89 -12.29 1.30 8.59
C TYR A 89 -11.71 -0.10 8.79
N VAL A 90 -12.35 -1.08 8.18
CA VAL A 90 -11.77 -2.41 8.03
C VAL A 90 -11.91 -2.77 6.56
N ASN A 91 -10.82 -3.26 5.94
CA ASN A 91 -10.84 -3.77 4.57
C ASN A 91 -11.55 -5.15 4.51
N LEU A 92 -12.84 -5.16 4.91
CA LEU A 92 -13.80 -6.27 4.83
C LEU A 92 -14.59 -6.23 3.51
N CYS A 93 -14.79 -5.03 2.97
CA CYS A 93 -15.40 -4.72 1.69
C CYS A 93 -14.34 -4.01 0.82
N THR A 94 -14.27 -4.32 -0.48
CA THR A 94 -13.03 -4.26 -1.28
C THR A 94 -12.59 -2.84 -1.60
N MET A 95 -11.46 -2.38 -1.03
CA MET A 95 -10.68 -1.34 -1.72
C MET A 95 -10.11 -1.94 -3.00
N LYS A 96 -10.49 -1.39 -4.15
CA LYS A 96 -10.10 -1.96 -5.45
C LYS A 96 -8.69 -1.52 -5.89
N SER A 97 -8.36 -0.26 -5.64
CA SER A 97 -7.08 0.35 -6.01
C SER A 97 -6.95 1.73 -5.36
N GLY A 98 -5.72 2.19 -5.14
CA GLY A 98 -5.45 3.57 -4.73
C GLY A 98 -4.37 4.19 -5.60
N CYS A 99 -4.26 5.52 -5.57
CA CYS A 99 -3.28 6.28 -6.31
C CYS A 99 -2.70 7.43 -5.46
N PHE A 100 -1.49 7.85 -5.82
CA PHE A 100 -0.91 9.09 -5.33
C PHE A 100 -1.60 10.28 -6.01
N VAL A 101 -1.91 11.32 -5.24
CA VAL A 101 -2.57 12.54 -5.72
C VAL A 101 -1.93 13.80 -5.11
N GLY A 102 -2.13 14.92 -5.79
CA GLY A 102 -1.47 16.20 -5.50
C GLY A 102 -0.27 16.44 -6.43
N ASP A 103 0.19 17.69 -6.49
CA ASP A 103 1.27 18.12 -7.39
C ASP A 103 2.61 17.42 -7.10
N HIS A 104 2.79 16.97 -5.86
CA HIS A 104 4.00 16.34 -5.33
C HIS A 104 3.72 14.97 -4.70
N ASP A 105 2.63 14.30 -5.11
CA ASP A 105 2.22 13.00 -4.55
C ASP A 105 2.08 13.02 -3.01
N GLN A 106 1.67 14.16 -2.44
CA GLN A 106 1.59 14.36 -0.98
C GLN A 106 0.35 13.71 -0.33
N TYR A 107 -0.53 13.10 -1.14
CA TYR A 107 -1.71 12.39 -0.66
C TYR A 107 -1.86 11.03 -1.35
N ILE A 108 -2.57 10.13 -0.68
CA ILE A 108 -3.12 8.91 -1.28
C ILE A 108 -4.63 9.06 -1.35
N ALA A 109 -5.23 8.73 -2.50
CA ALA A 109 -6.67 8.55 -2.64
C ALA A 109 -6.99 7.09 -2.93
N SER A 110 -8.04 6.55 -2.31
CA SER A 110 -8.53 5.22 -2.61
C SER A 110 -10.04 5.15 -2.48
N GLY A 111 -10.69 4.49 -3.45
CA GLY A 111 -12.12 4.26 -3.47
C GLY A 111 -12.48 2.94 -2.77
N SER A 112 -13.63 2.92 -2.11
CA SER A 112 -14.14 1.78 -1.36
C SER A 112 -15.54 1.39 -1.82
N ASP A 113 -15.90 0.13 -1.55
CA ASP A 113 -17.21 -0.45 -1.86
C ASP A 113 -18.36 0.10 -0.99
N ASP A 114 -18.05 0.86 0.06
CA ASP A 114 -19.02 1.62 0.86
C ASP A 114 -19.39 2.98 0.26
N PHE A 115 -19.03 3.20 -1.01
CA PHE A 115 -19.26 4.42 -1.78
C PHE A 115 -18.52 5.66 -1.26
N ASN A 116 -17.53 5.48 -0.38
CA ASN A 116 -16.67 6.57 0.08
C ASN A 116 -15.33 6.61 -0.69
N VAL A 117 -14.75 7.81 -0.73
CA VAL A 117 -13.36 8.04 -1.15
C VAL A 117 -12.56 8.47 0.07
N TYR A 118 -11.50 7.72 0.35
CA TYR A 118 -10.59 8.00 1.44
C TYR A 118 -9.35 8.70 0.92
N ILE A 119 -9.00 9.81 1.57
CA ILE A 119 -7.78 10.57 1.27
C ILE A 119 -6.94 10.69 2.52
N TRP A 120 -5.68 10.30 2.40
CA TRP A 120 -4.69 10.38 3.48
C TRP A 120 -3.55 11.30 3.06
N ARG A 121 -3.06 12.11 3.98
CA ARG A 121 -1.81 12.87 3.78
C ARG A 121 -0.63 11.95 4.05
N ILE A 122 0.38 12.01 3.18
CA ILE A 122 1.65 11.33 3.39
C ILE A 122 2.53 12.19 4.31
N PRO A 123 3.19 11.60 5.32
CA PRO A 123 4.12 12.30 6.20
C PRO A 123 5.30 12.88 5.41
N ASP A 124 5.66 14.13 5.70
CA ASP A 124 6.79 14.79 5.06
C ASP A 124 8.13 14.26 5.61
N THR A 125 8.12 13.72 6.85
CA THR A 125 9.31 13.21 7.54
C THR A 125 9.05 11.88 8.26
N ASP A 126 10.14 11.17 8.60
CA ASP A 126 10.07 9.92 9.37
C ASP A 126 9.56 10.16 10.80
N GLU A 127 9.70 11.37 11.34
CA GLU A 127 9.21 11.73 12.68
C GLU A 127 7.68 11.86 12.73
N ASP A 128 7.06 12.16 11.58
CA ASP A 128 5.60 12.31 11.42
C ASP A 128 4.88 10.98 11.12
N THR A 129 5.58 9.83 11.17
CA THR A 129 5.03 8.50 10.83
C THR A 129 4.00 7.94 11.82
N VAL A 130 3.56 8.74 12.80
CA VAL A 130 2.55 8.37 13.79
C VAL A 130 1.17 8.24 13.13
N GLN A 131 0.94 7.10 12.47
CA GLN A 131 -0.30 6.70 11.78
C GLN A 131 -0.81 7.74 10.77
N CYS A 132 -0.82 7.39 9.49
CA CYS A 132 -1.41 8.25 8.47
C CYS A 132 -2.93 8.21 8.62
N GLN A 133 -3.48 9.10 9.44
CA GLN A 133 -4.91 9.14 9.71
C GLN A 133 -5.67 9.68 8.51
N SER A 134 -6.78 9.02 8.16
CA SER A 134 -7.68 9.53 7.13
C SER A 134 -8.32 10.83 7.61
N ARG A 135 -8.47 11.80 6.71
CA ARG A 135 -9.47 12.85 6.90
C ARG A 135 -10.80 12.32 6.39
N SER A 136 -11.43 11.42 7.15
CA SER A 136 -12.73 10.83 6.79
C SER A 136 -13.90 11.83 6.87
N HIS A 137 -13.66 13.08 7.25
CA HIS A 137 -14.67 14.15 7.29
C HIS A 137 -14.24 15.36 6.46
N LEU A 138 -14.22 15.23 5.13
CA LEU A 138 -14.39 16.38 4.25
C LEU A 138 -15.87 16.80 4.21
N ASN A 139 -16.38 17.29 5.35
CA ASN A 139 -17.64 18.06 5.41
C ASN A 139 -17.43 19.54 5.06
N SER A 140 -16.27 19.91 4.51
CA SER A 140 -16.02 21.23 3.93
C SER A 140 -14.85 21.16 2.95
N GLY A 141 -15.15 21.18 1.65
CA GLY A 141 -14.20 21.57 0.60
C GLY A 141 -13.36 20.47 -0.03
N ILE A 142 -14.00 19.66 -0.89
CA ILE A 142 -13.63 19.29 -2.27
C ILE A 142 -14.37 17.97 -2.57
N LEU A 143 -15.60 18.12 -3.08
CA LEU A 143 -16.38 17.04 -3.65
C LEU A 143 -15.95 16.88 -5.11
N PHE A 144 -15.19 15.83 -5.43
CA PHE A 144 -15.12 15.36 -6.81
C PHE A 144 -16.35 14.50 -7.07
N TYR A 145 -17.42 15.12 -7.57
CA TYR A 145 -18.49 14.38 -8.22
C TYR A 145 -17.97 13.87 -9.55
N PHE A 146 -17.70 12.56 -9.66
CA PHE A 146 -17.70 11.91 -10.96
C PHE A 146 -19.16 11.55 -11.28
N TYR A 147 -19.81 12.40 -12.08
CA TYR A 147 -20.99 11.97 -12.83
C TYR A 147 -20.51 10.94 -13.86
N ILE A 148 -21.07 9.73 -13.82
CA ILE A 148 -21.13 8.86 -14.98
C ILE A 148 -22.41 9.22 -15.73
#